data_AF-A0A7C1F387-F1
#
_entry.id   AF-A0A7C1F387-F1
#
_cell.length_a   1.000
_cell.length_b   1.000
_cell.length_c   1.000
_cell.angle_alpha   90.00
_cell.angle_beta   90.00
_cell.angle_gamma   90.00
#
_symmetry.space_group_name_H-M   'P 1'
#
loop_
_entity.id
_entity.type
_entity.pdbx_description
1 polymer ?
#
loop_
_entity_poly.entity_id
_entity_poly.type
_entity_poly.pdbx_seq_one_letter_code
_entity_poly.pdbx_strand_id
1 'polypeptide(L)'
;KALCEISNFPGLTITKVQGFGKEKCKNGIPHKPIEEIIDYVPKVKLEVIVNAKMLDIVVNAILRHAHTGNKGDGKIFIYHVKDTIRIMTGECVLEAV
;
A
#
# COMPACT_ATOMS: atom_id res chain seq x y z
N LYS A 1 7.69 2.46 -12.09
CA LYS A 1 7.91 3.33 -13.27
C LYS A 1 6.91 4.48 -13.29
N ALA A 2 5.60 4.23 -13.39
CA ALA A 2 4.56 5.26 -13.40
C ALA A 2 4.67 6.32 -12.29
N LEU A 3 4.89 5.91 -11.03
CA LEU A 3 5.06 6.85 -9.92
C LEU A 3 6.32 7.73 -10.04
N CYS A 4 7.39 7.22 -10.64
CA CYS A 4 8.64 7.96 -10.83
C CYS A 4 8.56 9.00 -11.95
N GLU A 5 7.57 8.89 -12.84
CA GLU A 5 7.34 9.85 -13.94
C GLU A 5 6.50 11.06 -13.49
N ILE A 6 5.94 11.01 -12.27
CA ILE A 6 5.22 12.13 -11.68
C ILE A 6 6.24 13.20 -11.27
N SER A 7 6.05 14.44 -11.75
CA SER A 7 6.89 15.58 -11.38
C SER A 7 6.88 15.81 -9.87
N ASN A 8 8.06 16.02 -9.28
CA ASN A 8 8.27 16.22 -7.84
C ASN A 8 7.82 15.07 -6.94
N PHE A 9 7.79 13.83 -7.44
CA PHE A 9 7.50 12.66 -6.60
C PHE A 9 8.60 12.43 -5.54
N PRO A 10 8.26 12.38 -4.23
CA PRO A 10 9.25 12.38 -3.15
C PRO A 10 9.99 11.05 -2.98
N GLY A 11 9.38 9.94 -3.41
CA GLY A 11 9.90 8.59 -3.23
C GLY A 11 8.87 7.66 -2.62
N LEU A 12 9.25 6.40 -2.41
CA LEU A 12 8.40 5.38 -1.80
C LEU A 12 9.22 4.33 -1.06
N THR A 13 8.57 3.60 -0.17
CA THR A 13 9.10 2.42 0.50
C THR A 13 8.33 1.18 0.04
N ILE A 14 9.05 0.09 -0.20
CA ILE A 14 8.48 -1.19 -0.62
C ILE A 14 8.73 -2.22 0.46
N THR A 15 7.69 -2.94 0.87
CA THR A 15 7.80 -4.08 1.77
C THR A 15 7.08 -5.29 1.17
N LYS A 16 7.75 -6.44 1.18
CA LYS A 16 7.10 -7.71 0.84
C LYS A 16 6.24 -8.15 2.02
N VAL A 17 4.97 -8.42 1.77
CA VAL A 17 4.01 -8.80 2.80
C VAL A 17 3.23 -10.04 2.36
N GLN A 18 2.56 -10.66 3.31
CA GLN A 18 1.65 -11.76 3.09
C GLN A 18 0.26 -11.32 3.54
N GLY A 19 -0.74 -11.54 2.70
CA GLY A 19 -2.10 -11.13 2.97
C GLY A 19 -3.09 -12.26 2.73
N PHE A 20 -4.16 -12.27 3.50
CA PHE A 20 -5.33 -13.11 3.26
C PHE A 20 -6.57 -12.23 3.12
N GLY A 21 -7.52 -12.66 2.29
CA GLY A 21 -8.81 -11.99 2.11
C GLY A 21 -9.95 -12.93 2.51
N LYS A 22 -11.14 -12.36 2.76
CA LYS A 22 -12.33 -13.11 3.21
C LYS A 22 -12.74 -14.27 2.27
N GLU A 23 -12.33 -14.24 1.00
CA GLU A 23 -12.78 -15.20 -0.01
C GLU A 23 -12.04 -16.55 -0.01
N LYS A 24 -10.89 -16.69 0.69
CA LYS A 24 -10.20 -17.99 0.82
C LYS A 24 -10.57 -18.79 2.09
N CYS A 25 -11.43 -18.28 2.95
CA CYS A 25 -11.99 -19.04 4.10
C CYS A 25 -13.09 -20.05 3.67
N LYS A 26 -12.94 -20.76 2.56
CA LYS A 26 -13.94 -21.74 2.09
C LYS A 26 -13.54 -23.21 2.20
N ASN A 27 -12.30 -23.52 2.58
CA ASN A 27 -11.82 -24.90 2.66
C ASN A 27 -11.44 -25.32 4.09
N GLY A 28 -12.23 -24.91 5.08
CA GLY A 28 -12.07 -25.36 6.46
C GLY A 28 -12.36 -26.86 6.55
N ILE A 29 -11.32 -27.69 6.56
CA ILE A 29 -11.42 -29.11 6.90
C ILE A 29 -11.81 -29.17 8.39
N PRO A 30 -12.92 -29.83 8.76
CA PRO A 30 -13.56 -29.70 10.07
C PRO A 30 -12.75 -30.23 11.28
N HIS A 31 -11.51 -30.68 11.10
CA HIS A 31 -10.72 -31.36 12.13
C HIS A 31 -9.27 -30.87 12.27
N LYS A 32 -8.92 -29.69 11.74
CA LYS A 32 -7.58 -29.10 11.95
C LYS A 32 -7.62 -27.91 12.92
N PRO A 33 -6.58 -27.68 13.74
CA PRO A 33 -6.45 -26.46 14.53
C PRO A 33 -6.62 -25.24 13.63
N ILE A 34 -7.48 -24.30 14.06
CA ILE A 34 -7.98 -23.15 13.29
C ILE A 34 -6.84 -22.22 12.80
N GLU A 35 -5.65 -22.34 13.38
CA GLU A 35 -4.45 -21.55 13.09
C GLU A 35 -3.70 -21.99 11.81
N GLU A 36 -4.02 -23.16 11.24
CA GLU A 36 -3.20 -23.82 10.21
C GLU A 36 -3.82 -23.89 8.79
N ILE A 37 -4.92 -23.17 8.52
CA ILE A 37 -5.58 -23.17 7.18
C ILE A 37 -5.82 -21.75 6.67
N ILE A 38 -4.85 -20.85 6.84
CA ILE A 38 -4.89 -19.55 6.19
C ILE A 38 -3.84 -19.53 5.08
N ASP A 39 -4.30 -19.70 3.85
CA ASP A 39 -3.47 -19.54 2.65
C ASP A 39 -3.14 -18.06 2.44
N TYR A 40 -2.00 -17.65 3.00
CA TYR A 40 -1.44 -16.34 2.74
C TYR A 40 -0.93 -16.23 1.30
N VAL A 41 -1.34 -15.18 0.62
CA VAL A 41 -0.85 -14.86 -0.73
C VAL A 41 0.23 -13.79 -0.61
N PRO A 42 1.43 -13.98 -1.22
CA PRO A 42 2.44 -12.95 -1.30
C PRO A 42 1.90 -11.68 -1.99
N LYS A 43 2.16 -10.53 -1.39
CA LYS A 43 1.78 -9.20 -1.87
C LYS A 43 2.93 -8.22 -1.64
N VAL A 44 2.84 -7.06 -2.29
CA VAL A 44 3.77 -5.95 -2.08
C VAL A 44 2.99 -4.81 -1.44
N LYS A 45 3.49 -4.31 -0.30
CA LYS A 45 3.01 -3.08 0.33
C LYS A 45 3.86 -1.92 -0.18
N LEU A 46 3.20 -0.92 -0.75
CA LEU A 46 3.81 0.34 -1.13
C LEU A 46 3.41 1.39 -0.10
N GLU A 47 4.39 2.08 0.46
CA GLU A 47 4.20 3.20 1.37
C GLU A 47 4.73 4.46 0.70
N VAL A 48 3.85 5.44 0.54
CA VAL A 48 4.15 6.69 -0.13
C VAL A 48 3.58 7.81 0.72
N ILE A 49 4.43 8.77 1.09
CA ILE A 49 4.01 10.00 1.74
C ILE A 49 4.10 11.10 0.69
N VAL A 50 2.98 11.77 0.41
CA VAL A 50 2.87 12.83 -0.59
C VAL A 50 2.03 13.97 -0.02
N ASN A 51 2.21 15.15 -0.60
CA ASN A 51 1.36 16.32 -0.37
C ASN A 51 -0.12 16.02 -0.77
N ALA A 52 -1.14 16.51 -0.06
CA ALA A 52 -2.55 16.35 -0.41
C ALA A 52 -2.86 16.81 -1.83
N LYS A 53 -2.18 17.83 -2.34
CA LYS A 53 -2.33 18.29 -3.74
C LYS A 53 -1.94 17.20 -4.76
N MET A 54 -1.11 16.24 -4.37
CA MET A 54 -0.67 15.11 -5.20
C MET A 54 -1.45 13.82 -4.91
N LEU A 55 -2.29 13.78 -3.86
CA LEU A 55 -2.99 12.57 -3.43
C LEU A 55 -3.75 11.92 -4.59
N ASP A 56 -4.61 12.70 -5.27
CA ASP A 56 -5.42 12.19 -6.38
C ASP A 56 -4.56 11.73 -7.56
N ILE A 57 -3.47 12.43 -7.85
CA ILE A 57 -2.55 12.08 -8.94
C ILE A 57 -1.90 10.72 -8.66
N VAL A 58 -1.40 10.53 -7.44
CA VAL A 58 -0.74 9.29 -7.01
C VAL A 58 -1.73 8.13 -6.94
N VAL A 59 -2.90 8.33 -6.33
CA VAL A 59 -3.94 7.29 -6.22
C VAL A 59 -4.40 6.85 -7.61
N ASN A 60 -4.68 7.80 -8.52
CA ASN A 60 -5.08 7.48 -9.87
C ASN A 60 -3.98 6.77 -10.66
N ALA A 61 -2.71 7.15 -10.46
CA ALA A 61 -1.59 6.46 -11.10
C ALA A 61 -1.48 5.00 -10.61
N ILE A 62 -1.62 4.76 -9.29
CA ILE A 62 -1.62 3.40 -8.72
C ILE A 62 -2.80 2.60 -9.27
N LEU A 63 -4.01 3.16 -9.22
CA LEU A 63 -5.22 2.50 -9.70
C LEU A 63 -5.08 2.05 -11.16
N ARG A 64 -4.66 2.96 -12.06
CA ARG A 64 -4.54 2.64 -13.49
C ARG A 64 -3.54 1.53 -13.79
N HIS A 65 -2.45 1.43 -13.02
CA HIS A 65 -1.37 0.48 -13.30
C HIS A 65 -1.46 -0.82 -12.50
N ALA A 66 -2.09 -0.79 -11.32
CA ALA A 66 -2.26 -1.97 -10.47
C ALA A 66 -3.59 -2.70 -10.74
N HIS A 67 -4.56 -2.05 -11.40
CA HIS A 67 -5.83 -2.67 -11.71
C HIS A 67 -5.70 -3.68 -12.86
N THR A 68 -6.00 -4.94 -12.57
CA THR A 68 -6.06 -6.02 -13.56
C THR A 68 -7.50 -6.48 -13.83
N GLY A 69 -8.45 -6.05 -13.00
CA GLY A 69 -9.83 -6.53 -13.02
C GLY A 69 -10.04 -7.86 -12.29
N ASN A 70 -8.96 -8.49 -11.81
CA ASN A 70 -9.02 -9.76 -11.11
C ASN A 70 -9.12 -9.60 -9.60
N LYS A 71 -9.62 -10.65 -8.95
CA LYS A 71 -9.66 -10.73 -7.49
C LYS A 71 -8.24 -10.66 -6.92
N GLY A 72 -8.05 -9.78 -5.95
CA GLY A 72 -6.76 -9.63 -5.26
C GLY A 72 -5.84 -8.54 -5.81
N ASP A 73 -6.34 -7.63 -6.67
CA ASP A 73 -5.64 -6.39 -7.06
C ASP A 73 -5.15 -5.57 -5.84
N GLY A 74 -5.82 -5.72 -4.70
CA GLY A 74 -5.40 -5.16 -3.42
C GLY A 74 -6.31 -4.03 -2.95
N LYS A 75 -5.78 -3.19 -2.07
CA LYS A 75 -6.46 -2.03 -1.51
C LYS A 75 -5.47 -0.89 -1.35
N ILE A 76 -5.96 0.33 -1.51
CA ILE A 76 -5.22 1.55 -1.18
C ILE A 76 -5.80 2.06 0.14
N PHE A 77 -4.94 2.30 1.11
CA PHE A 77 -5.30 2.94 2.36
C PHE A 77 -4.70 4.34 2.37
N ILE A 78 -5.50 5.32 2.79
CA ILE A 78 -5.08 6.72 2.89
C ILE A 78 -5.08 7.07 4.37
N TYR A 79 -3.93 7.52 4.86
CA TYR A 79 -3.74 7.95 6.24
C TYR A 79 -3.23 9.38 6.23
N HIS A 80 -3.73 10.20 7.14
CA HIS A 80 -3.21 11.55 7.35
C HIS A 80 -1.89 11.46 8.13
N VAL A 81 -0.81 11.95 7.52
CA VAL A 81 0.48 12.09 8.19
C VAL A 81 0.58 13.53 8.66
N LYS A 82 0.78 13.75 9.96
CA LYS A 82 0.83 15.12 10.50
C LYS A 82 2.14 15.82 10.12
N ASP A 83 3.26 15.17 10.40
CA ASP A 83 4.59 15.76 10.30
C ASP A 83 5.57 14.76 9.68
N THR A 84 6.52 15.25 8.89
CA THR A 84 7.66 14.45 8.41
C THR A 84 8.98 15.13 8.71
N ILE A 85 9.97 14.35 9.14
CA ILE A 85 11.30 14.87 9.50
C ILE A 85 12.34 14.22 8.59
N ARG A 86 13.10 15.03 7.86
CA ARG A 86 14.22 14.54 7.06
C ARG A 86 15.46 14.39 7.94
N ILE A 87 15.83 13.15 8.25
CA ILE A 87 16.96 12.83 9.16
C ILE A 87 18.26 13.55 8.76
N MET A 88 18.55 13.63 7.46
CA MET A 88 19.80 14.22 6.96
C MET A 88 19.94 15.71 7.31
N THR A 89 18.85 16.47 7.28
CA THR A 89 18.87 17.93 7.48
C THR A 89 18.24 18.36 8.81
N GLY A 90 17.51 17.47 9.48
CA GLY A 90 16.67 17.82 10.63
C GLY A 90 15.45 18.66 10.26
N GLU A 91 15.19 18.86 8.97
CA GLU A 91 14.07 19.67 8.48
C GLU A 91 12.76 18.97 8.82
N CYS A 92 11.92 19.66 9.58
CA CYS A 92 10.55 19.26 9.85
C CYS A 92 9.64 19.90 8.81
N VAL A 93 9.06 19.07 7.95
CA VAL A 93 7.95 19.46 7.09
C VAL A 93 6.69 19.27 7.92
N LEU A 94 6.30 20.36 8.59
CA LEU A 94 5.05 20.50 9.30
C LEU A 94 3.93 20.56 8.27
N GLU A 95 2.88 19.78 8.49
CA GLU A 95 2.01 19.35 7.40
C GLU A 95 2.82 18.54 6.39
N ALA A 96 2.97 17.24 6.67
CA ALA A 96 3.10 16.29 5.58
C ALA A 96 1.78 16.36 4.82
N VAL A 97 1.70 17.38 3.96
CA VAL A 97 0.47 17.91 3.38
C VAL A 97 -0.41 16.81 2.87
#